data_AF-A0A1Q7ZGA0-F1
#
_entry.id   AF-A0A1Q7ZGA0-F1
#
_cell.length_a   1.000
_cell.length_b   1.000
_cell.length_c   1.000
_cell.angle_alpha   90.00
_cell.angle_beta   90.00
_cell.angle_gamma   90.00
#
_symmetry.space_group_name_H-M   'P 1'
#
loop_
_entity.id
_entity.type
_entity.pdbx_description
1 polymer ?
#
loop_
_entity_poly.entity_id
_entity_poly.type
_entity_poly.pdbx_seq_one_letter_code
_entity_poly.pdbx_strand_id
1 'polypeptide(L)'
;MGLNSDRSVRRLKGPGRPIVPLRERAEVLAALRAVDCIVPFGEMTPARLIALLRPDVLVKGADYHRSEIVGRDTVEAGGGRVVTVPLSRGRSTSELIRKALRAGG
;
A
#
# COMPACT_ATOMS: atom_id res chain seq x y z
N MET A 1 7.05 5.77 3.18
CA MET A 1 6.17 4.71 2.64
C MET A 1 5.32 4.10 3.75
N GLY A 2 4.00 4.28 3.71
CA GLY A 2 3.10 3.62 4.66
C GLY A 2 2.94 2.13 4.34
N LEU A 3 3.11 1.25 5.32
CA LEU A 3 3.06 -0.20 5.13
C LEU A 3 2.07 -0.86 6.11
N ASN A 4 1.00 -1.47 5.60
CA ASN A 4 0.06 -2.20 6.46
C ASN A 4 0.76 -3.32 7.24
N SER A 5 0.43 -3.48 8.52
CA SER A 5 0.82 -4.61 9.35
C SER A 5 0.17 -5.92 8.89
N ASP A 6 0.68 -7.05 9.36
CA ASP A 6 0.14 -8.36 8.98
C ASP A 6 -1.31 -8.55 9.47
N ARG A 7 -1.63 -8.01 10.65
CA ARG A 7 -3.00 -7.97 11.16
C ARG A 7 -3.92 -7.16 10.24
N SER A 8 -3.48 -5.98 9.81
CA SER A 8 -4.26 -5.11 8.91
C SER A 8 -4.49 -5.78 7.55
N VAL A 9 -3.44 -6.37 6.97
CA VAL A 9 -3.56 -7.10 5.69
C VAL A 9 -4.48 -8.31 5.81
N ARG A 10 -4.39 -9.08 6.90
CA ARG A 10 -5.25 -10.24 7.15
C ARG A 10 -6.73 -9.85 7.24
N ARG A 11 -7.04 -8.72 7.87
CA ARG A 11 -8.41 -8.17 7.92
C ARG A 11 -8.91 -7.74 6.54
N LEU A 12 -8.05 -7.13 5.73
CA LEU A 12 -8.40 -6.62 4.40
C LEU A 12 -8.52 -7.71 3.34
N LYS A 13 -7.70 -8.78 3.42
CA LYS A 13 -7.53 -9.76 2.34
C LYS A 13 -7.83 -11.21 2.75
N GLY A 14 -8.20 -11.44 4.02
CA GLY A 14 -8.54 -12.75 4.55
C GLY A 14 -7.36 -13.52 5.20
N PRO A 15 -7.64 -14.68 5.80
CA PRO A 15 -6.69 -15.43 6.64
C PRO A 15 -5.47 -15.98 5.89
N GLY A 16 -5.52 -16.10 4.56
CA GLY A 16 -4.38 -16.53 3.74
C GLY A 16 -3.37 -15.40 3.43
N ARG A 17 -3.52 -14.22 4.04
CA ARG A 17 -2.70 -13.03 3.75
C ARG A 17 -2.25 -12.32 5.03
N PRO A 18 -1.08 -11.62 5.00
CA PRO A 18 -0.08 -11.64 3.93
C PRO A 18 0.68 -12.97 3.91
N ILE A 19 1.30 -13.29 2.77
CA ILE A 19 2.20 -14.46 2.64
C ILE A 19 3.57 -14.13 3.20
N VAL A 20 4.08 -12.94 2.87
CA VAL A 20 5.35 -12.42 3.36
C VAL A 20 5.08 -11.52 4.58
N PRO A 21 5.65 -11.82 5.76
CA PRO A 21 5.48 -11.03 6.97
C PRO A 21 5.92 -9.57 6.82
N LEU A 22 5.46 -8.71 7.72
CA LEU A 22 5.72 -7.27 7.71
C LEU A 22 7.21 -6.95 7.64
N ARG A 23 8.03 -7.64 8.45
CA ARG A 23 9.48 -7.39 8.55
C ARG A 23 10.18 -7.62 7.22
N GLU A 24 9.91 -8.75 6.57
CA GLU A 24 10.49 -9.09 5.27
C GLU A 24 9.99 -8.17 4.15
N ARG A 25 8.70 -7.80 4.16
CA ARG A 25 8.18 -6.80 3.21
C ARG A 25 8.85 -5.45 3.37
N ALA A 26 9.10 -5.03 4.62
CA ALA A 26 9.80 -3.78 4.90
C ALA A 26 11.26 -3.85 4.44
N GLU A 27 11.94 -4.97 4.65
CA GLU A 27 13.32 -5.19 4.21
C GLU A 27 13.47 -5.05 2.69
N VAL A 28 12.61 -5.72 1.91
CA VAL A 28 12.61 -5.60 0.44
C VAL A 28 12.36 -4.17 -0.03
N LEU A 29 11.44 -3.46 0.63
CA LEU A 29 11.15 -2.06 0.30
C LEU A 29 12.30 -1.12 0.69
N ALA A 30 12.98 -1.39 1.80
CA ALA A 30 14.11 -0.59 2.27
C ALA A 30 15.33 -0.73 1.36
N ALA A 31 15.45 -1.85 0.64
CA ALA A 31 16.49 -2.03 -0.37
C ALA A 31 16.27 -1.18 -1.64
N LEU A 32 15.10 -0.57 -1.83
CA LEU A 32 14.84 0.29 -2.97
C LEU A 32 15.43 1.69 -2.74
N ARG A 33 16.33 2.12 -3.64
CA ARG A 33 16.94 3.47 -3.61
C ARG A 33 15.93 4.62 -3.51
N ALA A 34 14.70 4.42 -3.99
CA ALA A 34 13.65 5.43 -3.98
C ALA A 34 12.83 5.50 -2.68
N VAL A 35 13.15 4.70 -1.66
CA VAL A 35 12.42 4.64 -0.39
C VAL A 35 13.30 5.16 0.74
N ASP A 36 13.01 6.38 1.21
CA ASP A 36 13.76 7.00 2.31
C ASP A 36 13.32 6.49 3.69
N CYS A 37 12.05 6.14 3.84
CA CYS A 37 11.47 5.76 5.13
C CYS A 37 10.28 4.81 4.95
N ILE A 38 10.11 3.88 5.88
CA ILE A 38 8.97 2.96 5.96
C ILE A 38 8.28 3.16 7.31
N VAL A 39 6.96 3.35 7.29
CA VAL A 39 6.15 3.53 8.50
C VAL A 39 5.05 2.45 8.54
N PRO A 40 5.20 1.42 9.38
CA PRO A 40 4.17 0.43 9.58
C PRO A 40 2.91 1.02 10.25
N PHE A 41 1.72 0.56 9.85
CA PHE A 41 0.47 0.94 10.50
C PHE A 41 -0.52 -0.24 10.61
N GLY A 42 -1.35 -0.24 11.64
CA GLY A 42 -2.21 -1.39 12.00
C GLY A 42 -3.69 -1.20 11.69
N GLU A 43 -4.08 0.02 11.38
CA GLU A 43 -5.44 0.44 11.09
C GLU A 43 -5.94 -0.12 9.74
N MET A 44 -7.26 -0.08 9.54
CA MET A 44 -7.88 -0.53 8.28
C MET A 44 -7.56 0.40 7.10
N THR A 45 -7.32 1.68 7.40
CA THR A 45 -6.99 2.69 6.41
C THR A 45 -5.81 3.54 6.90
N PRO A 46 -5.04 4.16 6.00
CA PRO A 46 -3.90 5.00 6.39
C PRO A 46 -4.32 6.40 6.85
N ALA A 47 -5.62 6.69 7.04
CA ALA A 47 -6.13 8.05 7.30
C ALA A 47 -5.42 8.74 8.47
N ARG A 48 -5.28 8.04 9.60
CA ARG A 48 -4.60 8.56 10.80
C ARG A 48 -3.14 8.88 10.52
N LEU A 49 -2.44 7.99 9.82
CA LEU A 49 -1.03 8.18 9.45
C LEU A 49 -0.88 9.38 8.51
N ILE A 50 -1.75 9.53 7.53
CA ILE A 50 -1.76 10.66 6.61
C ILE A 50 -2.03 11.97 7.36
N ALA A 51 -2.99 11.99 8.28
CA ALA A 51 -3.29 13.16 9.10
C ALA A 51 -2.13 13.57 10.01
N LEU A 52 -1.37 12.59 10.52
CA LEU A 52 -0.19 12.84 11.35
C LEU A 52 0.99 13.40 10.51
N LEU A 53 1.25 12.79 9.36
CA LEU A 53 2.39 13.15 8.51
C LEU A 53 2.14 14.38 7.64
N ARG A 54 0.87 14.68 7.31
CA ARG A 54 0.45 15.79 6.44
C ARG A 54 1.31 15.91 5.17
N PRO A 55 1.36 14.87 4.32
CA PRO A 55 2.25 14.88 3.17
C PRO A 55 1.82 15.94 2.14
N ASP A 56 2.79 16.61 1.53
CA ASP A 56 2.53 17.56 0.43
C ASP A 56 2.00 16.84 -0.83
N VAL A 57 2.37 15.57 -1.01
CA VAL A 57 1.93 14.74 -2.14
C VAL A 57 1.52 13.35 -1.65
N LEU A 58 0.28 12.96 -1.93
CA LEU A 58 -0.23 11.60 -1.71
C LEU A 58 -0.37 10.87 -3.05
N VAL A 59 0.34 9.75 -3.20
CA VAL A 59 0.31 8.93 -4.42
C VAL A 59 -0.47 7.64 -4.19
N LYS A 60 -1.37 7.31 -5.12
CA LYS A 60 -2.07 6.02 -5.19
C LYS A 60 -2.08 5.43 -6.59
N GLY A 61 -2.30 4.12 -6.70
CA GLY A 61 -2.49 3.49 -7.99
C GLY A 61 -3.77 3.99 -8.67
N ALA A 62 -3.81 3.90 -10.01
CA ALA A 62 -4.96 4.28 -10.83
C ALA A 62 -6.17 3.33 -10.70
N ASP A 63 -6.11 2.35 -9.80
CA ASP A 63 -7.19 1.43 -9.44
C ASP A 63 -8.30 2.06 -8.58
N TYR A 64 -8.10 3.29 -8.11
CA TYR A 64 -9.08 4.00 -7.28
C TYR A 64 -9.66 5.20 -8.02
N HIS A 65 -10.98 5.40 -7.91
CA HIS A 65 -11.54 6.69 -8.26
C HIS A 65 -11.00 7.73 -7.28
N ARG A 66 -10.74 8.96 -7.75
CA ARG A 66 -10.11 10.01 -6.93
C ARG A 66 -10.90 10.28 -5.64
N SER A 67 -12.22 10.11 -5.66
CA SER A 67 -13.10 10.25 -4.48
C SER A 67 -12.98 9.14 -3.44
N GLU A 68 -12.37 8.01 -3.78
CA GLU A 68 -12.21 6.85 -2.89
C GLU A 68 -10.84 6.83 -2.20
N ILE A 69 -9.95 7.77 -2.56
CA ILE A 69 -8.60 7.85 -2.00
C ILE A 69 -8.68 8.37 -0.56
N VAL A 70 -8.54 7.43 0.38
CA VAL A 70 -8.42 7.76 1.81
C VAL A 70 -7.28 8.75 2.05
N GLY A 71 -7.59 9.85 2.75
CA GLY A 71 -6.65 10.90 3.10
C GLY A 71 -6.57 12.03 2.07
N ARG A 72 -7.32 11.96 0.95
CA ARG A 72 -7.38 13.06 -0.03
C ARG A 72 -7.79 14.37 0.63
N ASP A 73 -8.93 14.40 1.29
CA ASP A 73 -9.49 15.65 1.83
C ASP A 73 -8.53 16.25 2.87
N THR A 74 -7.86 15.41 3.67
CA THR A 74 -6.83 15.83 4.62
C THR A 74 -5.62 16.48 3.94
N VAL A 75 -5.14 15.91 2.84
CA VAL A 75 -3.98 16.42 2.10
C VAL A 75 -4.34 17.70 1.35
N GLU A 76 -5.47 17.73 0.65
CA GLU A 76 -5.92 18.90 -0.12
C GLU A 76 -6.27 20.08 0.79
N ALA A 77 -6.92 19.85 1.93
CA ALA A 77 -7.16 20.90 2.93
C ALA A 77 -5.86 21.47 3.52
N GLY A 78 -4.78 20.69 3.49
CA GLY A 78 -3.43 21.13 3.88
C GLY A 78 -2.65 21.84 2.78
N GLY A 79 -3.22 22.05 1.59
CA GLY A 79 -2.53 22.64 0.43
C GLY A 79 -1.70 21.65 -0.38
N GLY A 80 -1.72 20.36 -0.03
CA GLY A 80 -1.06 19.30 -0.78
C GLY A 80 -1.88 18.81 -1.97
N ARG A 81 -1.35 17.82 -2.70
CA ARG A 81 -2.02 17.24 -3.88
C ARG A 81 -2.08 15.72 -3.85
N VAL A 82 -3.14 15.17 -4.45
CA VAL A 82 -3.29 13.74 -4.67
C VAL A 82 -3.03 13.40 -6.13
N VAL A 83 -2.16 12.41 -6.36
CA VAL A 83 -1.74 11.94 -7.68
C VAL A 83 -2.04 10.46 -7.83
N THR A 84 -2.63 10.07 -8.95
CA THR A 84 -2.79 8.66 -9.34
C THR A 84 -1.74 8.26 -10.36
N VAL A 85 -1.20 7.05 -10.23
CA VAL A 85 -0.20 6.50 -11.16
C VAL A 85 -0.70 5.21 -11.82
N PRO A 86 -0.46 5.01 -13.13
CA PRO A 86 -0.86 3.77 -13.80
C PRO A 86 -0.27 2.54 -13.14
N LEU A 87 -1.10 1.50 -12.97
CA LEU A 87 -0.62 0.20 -12.49
C LEU A 87 0.10 -0.56 -13.60
N SER A 88 1.17 -1.27 -13.25
CA SER A 88 1.81 -2.22 -14.16
C SER A 88 0.87 -3.39 -14.45
N ARG A 89 0.43 -3.53 -15.70
CA ARG A 89 -0.48 -4.59 -16.13
C ARG A 89 0.08 -5.98 -15.81
N GLY A 90 -0.79 -6.89 -15.37
CA GLY A 90 -0.46 -8.30 -15.12
C GLY A 90 0.45 -8.57 -13.92
N ARG A 91 0.73 -7.56 -13.08
CA ARG A 91 1.57 -7.70 -11.88
C ARG A 91 0.74 -7.50 -10.62
N SER A 92 0.41 -8.60 -9.94
CA SER A 92 -0.13 -8.57 -8.58
C SER A 92 0.31 -9.80 -7.81
N THR A 93 0.32 -9.74 -6.47
CA THR A 93 0.65 -10.91 -5.65
C THR A 93 -0.33 -12.06 -5.89
N SER A 94 -1.61 -11.76 -6.19
CA SER A 94 -2.61 -12.79 -6.51
C SER A 94 -2.32 -13.48 -7.84
N GLU A 95 -1.87 -12.73 -8.86
CA GLU A 95 -1.42 -13.30 -10.13
C GLU A 95 -0.16 -14.16 -9.96
N LEU A 96 0.81 -13.69 -9.17
CA LEU A 96 2.04 -14.45 -8.89
C LEU A 96 1.74 -15.81 -8.25
N ILE A 97 0.86 -15.85 -7.25
CA ILE A 97 0.45 -17.12 -6.61
C ILE A 97 -0.26 -18.02 -7.61
N ARG A 98 -1.20 -17.48 -8.39
CA ARG A 98 -1.89 -18.26 -9.43
C ARG A 98 -0.93 -18.86 -10.45
N LYS A 99 0.12 -18.14 -10.84
CA LYS A 99 1.16 -18.65 -11.74
C LYS A 99 1.96 -19.76 -11.07
N ALA A 100 2.39 -19.57 -9.83
CA ALA A 100 3.15 -20.58 -9.09
C ALA A 100 2.36 -21.89 -8.91
N LEU A 101 1.07 -21.80 -8.56
CA LEU A 101 0.19 -22.97 -8.41
C LEU A 101 -0.02 -23.73 -9.73
N ARG A 102 -0.06 -23.04 -10.88
CA ARG A 102 -0.19 -23.67 -12.20
C ARG A 102 1.09 -24.37 -12.68
N ALA A 103 2.26 -23.90 -12.24
CA ALA A 103 3.54 -24.46 -12.67
C ALA A 103 3.96 -25.70 -11.87
N GLY A 104 3.29 -25.99 -10.75
CA GLY A 104 3.58 -27.11 -9.86
C GLY A 104 2.59 -28.28 -9.96
N GLY A 105 1.70 -28.30 -10.96
CA GLY A 105 0.82 -29.42 -11.31
C GLY A 105 1.11 -29.89 -12.73
#